data_AF-A0A2S8IQ86-F1
#
_entry.id   AF-A0A2S8IQ86-F1
#
_cell.length_a   1.000
_cell.length_b   1.000
_cell.length_c   1.000
_cell.angle_alpha   90.00
_cell.angle_beta   90.00
_cell.angle_gamma   90.00
#
_symmetry.space_group_name_H-M   'P 1'
#
loop_
_entity.id
_entity.type
_entity.pdbx_description
1 polymer ?
#
loop_
_entity_poly.entity_id
_entity_poly.type
_entity_poly.pdbx_seq_one_letter_code
_entity_poly.pdbx_strand_id
1 'polypeptide(L)'
;MRSNSRISLEDDATDADTADAGDLDTTVRLDVETGTVTFHAAWSMEADAPPDTGRHSVVLVLDCDTMERYAGLDDGARMRVHTMLHEAVRDMLDRLPDNDDDLTLTVELTDATLDAATRLQ
;
A
#
# COMPACT_ATOMS: atom_id res chain seq x y z
N MET A 1 42.99 3.33 -29.90
CA MET A 1 42.23 2.10 -29.54
C MET A 1 43.01 1.43 -28.41
N ARG A 2 42.56 1.24 -27.17
CA ARG A 2 41.23 1.32 -26.52
C ARG A 2 41.42 1.95 -25.14
N SER A 3 40.50 2.83 -24.76
CA SER A 3 40.34 3.36 -23.41
C SER A 3 39.75 2.28 -22.49
N ASN A 4 40.33 2.06 -21.31
CA ASN A 4 39.68 1.32 -20.24
C ASN A 4 39.28 2.33 -19.16
N SER A 5 38.06 2.86 -19.29
CA SER A 5 37.43 3.60 -18.20
C SER A 5 36.84 2.59 -17.23
N ARG A 6 37.38 2.59 -16.01
CA ARG A 6 36.78 1.93 -14.85
C ARG A 6 35.44 2.62 -14.58
N ILE A 7 34.36 1.85 -14.55
CA ILE A 7 33.09 2.31 -13.97
C ILE A 7 33.05 1.66 -12.60
N SER A 8 33.54 2.41 -11.61
CA SER A 8 33.23 2.17 -10.20
C SER A 8 31.82 2.70 -10.03
N LEU A 9 30.85 1.82 -9.77
CA LEU A 9 29.52 2.26 -9.37
C LEU A 9 29.67 2.76 -7.93
N GLU A 10 29.86 4.07 -7.80
CA GLU A 10 29.68 4.79 -6.54
C GLU A 10 28.18 4.70 -6.21
N ASP A 11 27.88 3.90 -5.20
CA ASP A 11 26.56 3.75 -4.57
C ASP A 11 26.33 5.03 -3.76
N ASP A 12 25.87 6.09 -4.45
CA ASP A 12 25.54 7.36 -3.82
C ASP A 12 24.03 7.45 -3.55
N ALA A 13 23.75 7.55 -2.26
CA ALA A 13 22.58 8.17 -1.65
C ALA A 13 21.20 7.66 -2.07
N THR A 14 20.64 6.81 -1.22
CA THR A 14 19.37 7.22 -0.61
C THR A 14 19.49 7.01 0.88
N ASP A 15 19.91 8.09 1.55
CA ASP A 15 19.57 8.37 2.94
C ASP A 15 18.03 8.32 3.00
N ALA A 16 17.50 7.11 3.20
CA ALA A 16 16.12 6.93 3.57
C ALA A 16 16.03 7.52 4.97
N ASP A 17 15.72 8.82 5.00
CA ASP A 17 15.18 9.56 6.11
C ASP A 17 14.23 8.58 6.81
N THR A 18 14.74 7.95 7.87
CA THR A 18 13.96 7.12 8.77
C THR A 18 13.22 8.15 9.61
N ALA A 19 12.31 8.86 8.93
CA ALA A 19 11.18 9.49 9.55
C ALA A 19 10.64 8.42 10.48
N ASP A 20 10.76 8.70 11.76
CA ASP A 20 10.22 7.94 12.89
C ASP A 20 8.88 7.33 12.47
N ALA A 21 8.95 6.11 11.94
CA ALA A 21 7.80 5.41 11.38
C ALA A 21 7.12 4.83 12.61
N GLY A 22 6.40 5.69 13.33
CA GLY A 22 5.66 5.30 14.52
C GLY A 22 4.89 4.02 14.23
N ASP A 23 5.11 3.00 15.08
CA ASP A 23 4.44 1.69 15.17
C ASP A 23 3.58 1.25 13.96
N LEU A 24 4.13 1.31 12.75
CA LEU A 24 3.45 0.91 11.51
C LEU A 24 3.78 -0.55 11.24
N ASP A 25 2.87 -1.44 11.61
CA ASP A 25 2.96 -2.87 11.34
C ASP A 25 2.42 -3.18 9.95
N THR A 26 3.30 -3.56 9.02
CA THR A 26 2.91 -4.00 7.68
C THR A 26 3.16 -5.49 7.51
N THR A 27 2.14 -6.23 7.08
CA THR A 27 2.25 -7.65 6.76
C THR A 27 1.63 -7.94 5.40
N VAL A 28 2.25 -8.84 4.64
CA VAL A 28 1.74 -9.30 3.34
C VAL A 28 1.55 -10.79 3.42
N ARG A 29 0.36 -11.26 3.04
CA ARG A 29 -0.02 -12.67 3.05
C ARG A 29 -0.48 -13.07 1.65
N LEU A 30 0.09 -14.13 1.13
CA LEU A 30 -0.35 -14.77 -0.11
C LEU A 30 -1.07 -16.07 0.25
N ASP A 31 -2.34 -16.16 -0.13
CA ASP A 31 -3.08 -17.41 -0.12
C ASP A 31 -2.93 -18.09 -1.48
N VAL A 32 -2.19 -19.19 -1.50
CA VAL A 32 -1.88 -19.93 -2.74
C VAL A 32 -3.05 -20.81 -3.17
N GLU A 33 -3.98 -21.13 -2.26
CA GLU A 33 -5.15 -21.95 -2.56
C GLU A 33 -6.23 -21.13 -3.28
N THR A 34 -6.45 -19.89 -2.84
CA THR A 34 -7.41 -18.96 -3.46
C THR A 34 -6.79 -18.07 -4.52
N GLY A 35 -5.46 -17.94 -4.54
CA GLY A 35 -4.75 -17.03 -5.45
C GLY A 35 -4.92 -15.56 -5.07
N THR A 36 -5.10 -15.28 -3.77
CA THR A 36 -5.38 -13.94 -3.25
C THR A 36 -4.21 -13.42 -2.43
N VAL A 37 -3.83 -12.17 -2.65
CA VAL A 37 -2.85 -11.45 -1.85
C VAL A 37 -3.57 -10.47 -0.93
N THR A 38 -3.18 -10.46 0.34
CA THR A 38 -3.68 -9.55 1.36
C THR A 38 -2.52 -8.73 1.91
N PHE A 39 -2.62 -7.41 1.81
CA PHE A 39 -1.72 -6.45 2.44
C PHE A 39 -2.44 -5.90 3.67
N HIS A 40 -1.82 -6.03 4.82
CA HIS A 40 -2.31 -5.47 6.07
C HIS A 40 -1.34 -4.40 6.53
N ALA A 41 -1.86 -3.22 6.82
CA ALA A 41 -1.12 -2.11 7.41
C ALA A 41 -1.87 -1.66 8.65
N ALA A 42 -1.26 -1.77 9.82
CA ALA A 42 -1.83 -1.32 11.08
C ALA A 42 -0.95 -0.24 11.72
N TRP A 43 -1.60 0.75 12.32
CA TRP A 43 -0.94 1.85 13.02
C TRP A 43 -1.72 2.21 14.29
N SER A 44 -0.99 2.68 15.28
CA SER A 44 -1.55 3.24 16.52
C SER A 44 -1.74 4.75 16.34
N MET A 45 -2.87 5.32 16.78
CA MET A 45 -3.07 6.79 16.73
C MET A 45 -2.26 7.53 17.82
N GLU A 46 -1.87 6.84 18.89
CA GLU A 46 -0.99 7.37 19.94
C GLU A 46 0.38 6.69 19.86
N ALA A 47 1.45 7.49 19.79
CA ALA A 47 2.82 7.00 19.63
C ALA A 47 3.36 6.16 20.82
N ASP A 48 2.67 6.18 21.95
CA ASP A 48 2.99 5.44 23.19
C ASP A 48 1.80 4.59 23.70
N ALA A 49 0.84 4.29 22.82
CA ALA A 49 -0.33 3.50 23.20
C ALA A 49 0.11 2.09 23.67
N PRO A 50 -0.40 1.60 24.82
CA PRO A 50 -0.30 0.21 25.19
C PRO A 50 -0.68 -0.74 24.03
N PRO A 51 -0.14 -1.96 23.95
CA PRO A 51 -0.48 -2.93 22.90
C PRO A 51 -1.94 -3.41 22.92
N ASP A 52 -2.71 -3.00 23.94
CA ASP A 52 -4.17 -3.23 24.10
C ASP A 52 -5.01 -2.02 23.64
N THR A 53 -4.38 -0.93 23.16
CA THR A 53 -5.10 0.24 22.64
C THR A 53 -5.44 0.05 21.17
N GLY A 54 -6.63 0.52 20.78
CA GLY A 54 -7.19 0.38 19.43
C GLY A 54 -6.20 0.66 18.30
N ARG A 55 -5.77 -0.37 17.58
CA ARG A 55 -4.93 -0.24 16.38
C ARG A 55 -5.83 -0.10 15.16
N HIS A 56 -5.64 1.00 14.44
CA HIS A 56 -6.26 1.18 13.15
C HIS A 56 -5.56 0.27 12.15
N SER A 57 -6.32 -0.41 11.31
CA SER A 57 -5.78 -1.31 10.30
C SER A 57 -6.50 -1.14 8.98
N VAL A 58 -5.73 -1.21 7.89
CA VAL A 58 -6.23 -1.29 6.52
C VAL A 58 -5.77 -2.61 5.93
N VAL A 59 -6.73 -3.36 5.41
CA VAL A 59 -6.54 -4.64 4.74
C VAL A 59 -6.89 -4.44 3.27
N LEU A 60 -5.88 -4.44 2.41
CA LEU A 60 -6.05 -4.44 0.97
C LEU A 60 -5.99 -5.87 0.43
N VAL A 61 -7.05 -6.30 -0.23
CA VAL A 61 -7.19 -7.64 -0.82
C VAL A 61 -7.21 -7.51 -2.34
N LEU A 62 -6.42 -8.33 -3.04
CA LEU A 62 -6.43 -8.43 -4.50
C LEU A 62 -6.01 -9.82 -4.95
N ASP A 63 -6.56 -10.26 -6.08
CA ASP A 63 -6.16 -11.51 -6.71
C ASP A 63 -4.79 -11.38 -7.39
N CYS A 64 -4.07 -12.49 -7.52
CA CYS A 64 -2.79 -12.55 -8.23
C CYS A 64 -2.93 -12.07 -9.68
N ASP A 65 -4.02 -12.40 -10.35
CA ASP A 65 -4.31 -11.93 -11.71
C ASP A 65 -4.46 -10.40 -11.76
N THR A 66 -5.17 -9.82 -10.79
CA THR A 66 -5.31 -8.36 -10.64
C THR A 66 -3.96 -7.72 -10.31
N MET A 67 -3.11 -8.37 -9.52
CA MET A 67 -1.76 -7.90 -9.22
C MET A 67 -0.85 -7.90 -10.46
N GLU A 68 -0.87 -8.96 -11.27
CA GLU A 68 -0.14 -9.01 -12.54
C GLU A 68 -0.60 -7.90 -13.49
N ARG A 69 -1.92 -7.69 -13.55
CA ARG A 69 -2.52 -6.64 -14.37
C ARG A 69 -2.12 -5.25 -13.88
N TYR A 70 -2.11 -5.02 -12.57
CA TYR A 70 -1.63 -3.78 -11.96
C TYR A 70 -0.15 -3.53 -12.26
N ALA A 71 0.70 -4.56 -12.22
CA ALA A 71 2.13 -4.44 -12.56
C ALA A 71 2.35 -4.07 -14.04
N GLY A 72 1.44 -4.48 -14.93
CA GLY A 72 1.46 -4.12 -16.35
C GLY A 72 0.98 -2.70 -16.68
N LEU A 73 0.45 -1.96 -15.71
CA LEU A 73 -0.05 -0.59 -15.93
C LEU A 73 1.09 0.42 -16.12
N ASP A 74 0.84 1.43 -16.96
CA ASP A 74 1.70 2.61 -17.04
C ASP A 74 1.69 3.41 -15.73
N ASP A 75 2.73 4.23 -15.52
CA ASP A 75 2.87 5.01 -14.28
C ASP A 75 1.68 5.95 -14.04
N GLY A 76 1.06 6.47 -15.11
CA GLY A 76 -0.13 7.31 -15.01
C GLY A 76 -1.35 6.54 -14.52
N ALA A 77 -1.59 5.35 -15.08
CA ALA A 77 -2.64 4.46 -14.61
C ALA A 77 -2.41 3.97 -13.18
N ARG A 78 -1.17 3.61 -12.80
CA ARG A 78 -0.83 3.26 -11.41
C ARG A 78 -1.10 4.41 -10.44
N MET A 79 -0.72 5.63 -10.80
CA MET A 79 -1.00 6.82 -9.98
C MET A 79 -2.51 7.04 -9.80
N ARG A 80 -3.32 6.85 -10.84
CA ARG A 80 -4.78 6.96 -10.74
C ARG A 80 -5.38 5.90 -9.81
N VAL A 81 -4.93 4.65 -9.91
CA VAL A 81 -5.35 3.58 -8.98
C VAL A 81 -4.98 3.95 -7.54
N HIS A 82 -3.77 4.47 -7.32
CA HIS A 82 -3.33 4.91 -6.00
C HIS A 82 -4.20 6.04 -5.45
N THR A 83 -4.51 7.06 -6.26
CA THR A 83 -5.42 8.15 -5.88
C THR A 83 -6.81 7.62 -5.54
N MET A 84 -7.36 6.71 -6.35
CA MET A 84 -8.68 6.12 -6.09
C MET A 84 -8.70 5.32 -4.79
N LEU A 85 -7.68 4.50 -4.53
CA LEU A 85 -7.55 3.75 -3.28
C LEU A 85 -7.41 4.69 -2.08
N HIS A 86 -6.60 5.74 -2.21
CA HIS A 86 -6.41 6.73 -1.17
C HIS A 86 -7.71 7.48 -0.86
N GLU A 87 -8.45 7.92 -1.89
CA GLU A 87 -9.75 8.57 -1.71
C GLU A 87 -10.78 7.63 -1.09
N ALA A 88 -10.82 6.36 -1.50
CA ALA A 88 -11.73 5.36 -0.93
C ALA A 88 -11.42 5.10 0.55
N VAL A 89 -10.15 4.89 0.91
CA VAL A 89 -9.72 4.73 2.30
C VAL A 89 -10.05 5.97 3.12
N ARG A 90 -9.82 7.17 2.57
CA ARG A 90 -10.12 8.42 3.26
C ARG A 90 -11.62 8.62 3.48
N ASP A 91 -12.46 8.39 2.48
CA ASP A 91 -13.93 8.48 2.61
C ASP A 91 -14.48 7.43 3.59
N MET A 92 -13.84 6.26 3.68
CA MET A 92 -14.17 5.26 4.71
C MET A 92 -13.77 5.72 6.10
N LEU A 93 -12.55 6.25 6.28
CA LEU A 93 -12.09 6.81 7.55
C LEU A 93 -12.96 7.98 8.02
N ASP A 94 -13.33 8.91 7.12
CA ASP A 94 -14.18 10.06 7.44
C ASP A 94 -15.61 9.66 7.87
N ARG A 95 -16.03 8.42 7.58
CA ARG A 95 -17.35 7.88 7.96
C ARG A 95 -17.32 7.03 9.22
N LEU A 96 -16.14 6.72 9.76
CA LEU A 96 -16.03 5.94 10.98
C LEU A 96 -16.40 6.80 12.19
N PRO A 97 -17.13 6.24 13.17
CA PRO A 97 -17.38 6.93 14.43
C PRO A 97 -16.06 7.08 15.21
N ASP A 98 -15.85 8.23 15.85
CA ASP A 98 -14.67 8.57 16.68
C ASP A 98 -14.50 7.69 17.95
N ASN A 99 -15.11 6.50 18.01
CA ASN A 99 -14.98 5.61 19.17
C ASN A 99 -13.66 4.83 19.08
N ASP A 100 -12.92 4.80 20.19
CA ASP A 100 -11.61 4.15 20.45
C ASP A 100 -11.56 2.60 20.25
N ASP A 101 -12.48 2.00 19.50
CA ASP A 101 -12.44 0.58 19.20
C ASP A 101 -11.42 0.27 18.09
N ASP A 102 -10.84 -0.93 18.08
CA ASP A 102 -9.98 -1.41 16.99
C ASP A 102 -10.73 -1.33 15.64
N LEU A 103 -10.27 -0.43 14.76
CA LEU A 103 -10.89 -0.21 13.44
C LEU A 103 -10.11 -0.96 12.36
N THR A 104 -10.73 -1.97 11.75
CA THR A 104 -10.21 -2.64 10.55
C THR A 104 -11.02 -2.26 9.32
N LEU A 105 -10.39 -1.55 8.40
CA LEU A 105 -10.93 -1.25 7.07
C LEU A 105 -10.49 -2.30 6.07
N THR A 106 -11.43 -2.91 5.36
CA THR A 106 -11.12 -3.84 4.27
C THR A 106 -11.41 -3.17 2.93
N VAL A 107 -10.43 -3.17 2.04
CA VAL A 107 -10.50 -2.60 0.70
C VAL A 107 -10.17 -3.70 -0.31
N GLU A 108 -11.03 -3.89 -1.29
CA GLU A 108 -10.82 -4.84 -2.37
C GLU A 108 -10.40 -4.11 -3.64
N LEU A 109 -9.22 -4.43 -4.17
CA LEU A 109 -8.79 -3.99 -5.48
C LEU A 109 -9.14 -5.07 -6.50
N THR A 110 -10.05 -4.74 -7.41
CA THR A 110 -10.54 -5.64 -8.45
C THR A 110 -10.14 -5.15 -9.83
N ASP A 111 -10.25 -6.04 -10.80
CA ASP A 111 -10.10 -5.73 -12.22
C ASP A 111 -10.98 -4.56 -12.69
N ALA A 112 -12.20 -4.45 -12.17
CA ALA A 112 -13.09 -3.33 -12.48
C ALA A 112 -12.51 -1.98 -12.00
N THR A 113 -11.80 -1.98 -10.87
CA THR A 113 -11.10 -0.79 -10.36
C THR A 113 -9.93 -0.41 -11.26
N LEU A 114 -9.16 -1.40 -11.75
CA LEU A 114 -8.08 -1.16 -12.72
C LEU A 114 -8.63 -0.66 -14.06
N ASP A 115 -9.74 -1.21 -14.51
CA ASP A 115 -10.46 -0.77 -15.71
C ASP A 115 -10.98 0.66 -15.58
N ALA A 116 -11.53 1.02 -14.42
CA ALA A 116 -11.96 2.39 -14.15
C ALA A 116 -10.78 3.37 -14.18
N ALA A 117 -9.65 3.03 -13.53
CA ALA A 117 -8.46 3.87 -13.51
C ALA A 117 -7.83 4.08 -14.89
N THR A 118 -7.88 3.07 -15.75
CA THR A 118 -7.36 3.16 -17.14
C THR A 118 -8.29 3.92 -18.09
N ARG A 119 -9.60 3.99 -17.79
CA ARG A 119 -10.58 4.74 -18.60
C ARG A 119 -10.66 6.23 -18.28
N LEU A 120 -10.09 6.68 -17.17
CA LEU A 120 -10.03 8.09 -16.77
C LEU A 120 -8.90 8.87 -17.50
N GLN A 121 -8.64 8.53 -18.77
CA GLN A 121 -7.64 9.19 -19.64
C GLN A 121 -8.19 10.46 -20.27
#